data_AF-A0A1P8JS72-F1
#
_entry.id   AF-A0A1P8JS72-F1
#
_cell.length_a   1.000
_cell.length_b   1.000
_cell.length_c   1.000
_cell.angle_alpha   90.00
_cell.angle_beta   90.00
_cell.angle_gamma   90.00
#
_symmetry.space_group_name_H-M   'P 1'
#
loop_
_entity.id
_entity.type
_entity.pdbx_description
1 polymer ?
#
loop_
_entity_poly.entity_id
_entity_poly.type
_entity_poly.pdbx_seq_one_letter_code
_entity_poly.pdbx_strand_id
1 'polypeptide(L)'
;MALSPVTSNALAADSKSLNALKFQAGQDTPAAIKETAKQLESLFMRELIKSMREATQKSGLLDSSAGDMSTDLLDQQLSVTMSGQPGGLSAAIERQLSRQITRADGTTVGGLEAGAKSAPSSAPAVPVKPGTPSQTSFIQRHNEAATNVEKTSGIPASFMLGQAGHETGWGRSEIRNKDGSTSFNLFGIKAGAGWTGKTTTVTTTEYVNGEARKVSAKFRAYDSYEESFQDYAKLINENPRYAEASKKTGSSLAFASELKRAGYATDPNYASKLSRAIDRTEQLRRAYA
;
A
#
# COMPACT_ATOMS: atom_id res chain seq x y z
N MET A 1 -51.78 5.55 2.58
CA MET A 1 -50.81 4.44 2.65
C MET A 1 -49.43 5.03 2.79
N ALA A 2 -48.90 5.07 4.01
CA ALA A 2 -47.57 5.60 4.31
C ALA A 2 -46.56 4.44 4.29
N LEU A 3 -45.51 4.56 3.48
CA LEU A 3 -44.39 3.62 3.43
C LEU A 3 -43.41 4.00 4.54
N SER A 4 -43.29 3.13 5.54
CA SER A 4 -42.27 3.23 6.58
C SER A 4 -40.87 3.09 6.00
N PRO A 5 -39.89 3.94 6.36
CA PRO A 5 -38.50 3.74 5.98
C PRO A 5 -37.92 2.58 6.82
N VAL A 6 -37.44 1.56 6.12
CA VAL A 6 -36.71 0.43 6.71
C VAL A 6 -35.41 0.95 7.33
N THR A 7 -35.42 1.15 8.63
CA THR A 7 -34.21 1.32 9.46
C THR A 7 -33.51 -0.04 9.58
N SER A 8 -32.68 -0.37 8.60
CA SER A 8 -31.77 -1.53 8.71
C SER A 8 -30.43 -1.06 9.23
N ASN A 9 -30.22 -1.29 10.52
CA ASN A 9 -28.97 -1.14 11.27
C ASN A 9 -27.91 -2.19 10.84
N ALA A 10 -27.78 -2.43 9.54
CA ALA A 10 -27.03 -3.56 8.99
C ALA A 10 -25.63 -3.15 8.57
N LEU A 11 -24.69 -3.40 9.48
CA LEU A 11 -23.28 -3.74 9.22
C LEU A 11 -22.50 -2.72 8.38
N ALA A 12 -21.85 -1.79 9.07
CA ALA A 12 -20.81 -0.90 8.53
C ALA A 12 -19.51 -1.65 8.09
N ALA A 13 -19.54 -2.97 7.99
CA ALA A 13 -18.44 -3.82 7.54
C ALA A 13 -18.89 -4.95 6.58
N ASP A 14 -20.13 -4.90 6.06
CA ASP A 14 -20.60 -5.90 5.10
C ASP A 14 -20.35 -5.41 3.65
N SER A 15 -19.77 -6.27 2.83
CA SER A 15 -19.65 -6.09 1.38
C SER A 15 -20.98 -5.68 0.70
N LYS A 16 -22.11 -6.09 1.28
CA LYS A 16 -23.45 -5.71 0.81
C LYS A 16 -23.82 -4.26 1.13
N SER A 17 -23.42 -3.72 2.29
CA SER A 17 -23.69 -2.31 2.64
C SER A 17 -22.83 -1.37 1.80
N LEU A 18 -21.59 -1.76 1.47
CA LEU A 18 -20.73 -1.01 0.54
C LEU A 18 -21.30 -0.97 -0.89
N ASN A 19 -21.91 -2.05 -1.37
CA ASN A 19 -22.58 -2.05 -2.67
C ASN A 19 -23.88 -1.23 -2.66
N ALA A 20 -24.64 -1.24 -1.56
CA ALA A 20 -25.80 -0.36 -1.39
C ALA A 20 -25.41 1.13 -1.36
N LEU A 21 -24.30 1.47 -0.69
CA LEU A 21 -23.73 2.82 -0.68
C LEU A 21 -23.25 3.26 -2.06
N LYS A 22 -22.58 2.39 -2.82
CA LYS A 22 -22.21 2.68 -4.22
C LYS A 22 -23.43 2.89 -5.11
N PHE A 23 -24.49 2.11 -4.90
CA PHE A 23 -25.74 2.23 -5.65
C PHE A 23 -26.49 3.53 -5.31
N GLN A 24 -26.56 3.91 -4.02
CA GLN A 24 -27.16 5.18 -3.59
C GLN A 24 -26.33 6.41 -3.98
N ALA A 25 -25.00 6.33 -3.94
CA ALA A 25 -24.11 7.38 -4.41
C ALA A 25 -24.24 7.62 -5.92
N GLY A 26 -24.59 6.60 -6.70
CA GLY A 26 -24.87 6.72 -8.14
C GLY A 26 -26.25 7.30 -8.48
N GLN A 27 -27.09 7.64 -7.49
CA GLN A 27 -28.39 8.29 -7.72
C GLN A 27 -28.33 9.82 -7.65
N ASP A 28 -27.17 10.43 -7.36
CA ASP A 28 -26.90 11.89 -7.38
C ASP A 28 -27.92 12.77 -6.63
N THR A 29 -28.72 12.19 -5.72
CA THR A 29 -29.70 12.96 -4.93
C THR A 29 -29.02 13.60 -3.71
N PRO A 30 -29.36 14.87 -3.36
CA PRO A 30 -28.83 15.54 -2.17
C PRO A 30 -29.01 14.75 -0.87
N ALA A 31 -30.10 14.00 -0.74
CA ALA A 31 -30.37 13.16 0.43
C ALA A 31 -29.44 11.93 0.51
N ALA A 32 -29.14 11.27 -0.61
CA ALA A 32 -28.24 10.11 -0.65
C ALA A 32 -26.79 10.48 -0.33
N ILE A 33 -26.36 11.68 -0.75
CA ILE A 33 -25.02 12.22 -0.48
C ILE A 33 -24.85 12.52 0.99
N LYS A 34 -25.86 13.14 1.61
CA LYS A 34 -25.84 13.44 3.04
C LYS A 34 -25.75 12.17 3.88
N GLU A 35 -26.54 11.15 3.53
CA GLU A 35 -26.49 9.85 4.22
C GLU A 35 -25.13 9.17 4.03
N THR A 36 -24.61 9.13 2.80
CA THR A 36 -23.29 8.53 2.51
C THR A 36 -22.15 9.26 3.25
N ALA A 37 -22.18 10.59 3.30
CA ALA A 37 -21.18 11.39 4.01
C ALA A 37 -21.22 11.13 5.52
N LYS A 38 -22.41 10.96 6.10
CA LYS A 38 -22.60 10.60 7.51
C LYS A 38 -22.06 9.21 7.83
N GLN A 39 -22.29 8.24 6.95
CA GLN A 39 -21.76 6.87 7.09
C GLN A 39 -20.23 6.80 6.93
N LEU A 40 -19.65 7.64 6.07
CA LEU A 40 -18.18 7.73 5.94
C LEU A 40 -17.54 8.40 7.17
N GLU A 41 -18.19 9.43 7.69
CA GLU A 41 -17.73 10.12 8.91
C GLU A 41 -17.78 9.20 10.13
N SER A 42 -18.82 8.37 10.28
CA SER A 42 -18.89 7.40 11.39
C SER A 42 -17.79 6.35 11.31
N LEU A 43 -17.45 5.86 10.12
CA LEU A 43 -16.31 4.94 9.94
C LEU A 43 -14.98 5.59 10.30
N PHE A 44 -14.79 6.85 9.92
CA PHE A 44 -13.57 7.60 10.23
C PHE A 44 -13.46 7.93 11.72
N MET A 45 -14.55 8.35 12.38
CA MET A 45 -14.58 8.61 13.81
C MET A 45 -14.29 7.34 14.62
N ARG A 46 -14.79 6.18 14.18
CA ARG A 46 -14.48 4.89 14.80
C ARG A 46 -12.98 4.57 14.76
N GLU A 47 -12.33 4.73 13.62
CA GLU A 47 -10.89 4.51 13.49
C GLU A 47 -10.06 5.53 14.28
N LEU A 48 -10.52 6.79 14.38
CA LEU A 48 -9.87 7.77 15.25
C LEU A 48 -9.96 7.40 16.73
N ILE A 49 -11.14 7.06 17.25
CA ILE A 49 -11.34 6.65 18.66
C ILE A 49 -10.53 5.40 18.97
N LYS A 50 -10.52 4.43 18.05
CA LYS A 50 -9.72 3.21 18.15
C LYS A 50 -8.22 3.52 18.18
N SER A 51 -7.73 4.36 17.27
CA SER A 51 -6.31 4.74 17.23
C SER A 51 -5.87 5.54 18.47
N MET A 52 -6.74 6.39 19.01
CA MET A 52 -6.48 7.12 20.26
C MET A 52 -6.39 6.15 21.43
N ARG A 53 -7.24 5.12 21.48
CA ARG A 53 -7.21 4.07 22.52
C ARG A 53 -5.99 3.16 22.42
N GLU A 54 -5.57 2.79 21.21
CA GLU A 54 -4.34 2.04 20.98
C GLU A 54 -3.08 2.85 21.37
N ALA A 55 -3.16 4.19 21.28
CA ALA A 55 -2.07 5.10 21.66
C ALA A 55 -1.99 5.39 23.16
N THR A 56 -3.07 5.25 23.93
CA THR A 56 -3.02 5.35 25.41
C THR A 56 -2.45 4.07 26.01
N GLN A 57 -1.28 4.15 26.66
CA GLN A 57 -0.62 2.99 27.27
C GLN A 57 -1.56 2.26 28.25
N LYS A 58 -1.76 0.96 27.99
CA LYS A 58 -2.53 0.04 28.83
C LYS A 58 -1.92 -0.04 30.23
N SER A 59 -2.52 0.63 31.22
CA SER A 59 -2.25 0.33 32.64
C SER A 59 -2.97 -0.97 32.98
N GLY A 60 -2.21 -2.05 33.17
CA GLY A 60 -2.74 -3.39 33.38
C GLY A 60 -3.49 -3.52 34.70
N LEU A 61 -4.75 -3.95 34.64
CA LEU A 61 -5.42 -4.84 35.61
C LEU A 61 -6.89 -5.17 35.28
N LEU A 62 -7.44 -4.79 34.10
CA LEU A 62 -8.86 -5.00 33.74
C LEU A 62 -9.05 -5.52 32.30
N ASP A 63 -8.13 -6.36 31.82
CA ASP A 63 -8.23 -6.97 30.49
C ASP A 63 -9.08 -8.26 30.58
N SER A 64 -10.39 -8.12 30.37
CA SER A 64 -11.25 -9.27 30.11
C SER A 64 -11.93 -9.07 28.76
N SER A 65 -12.00 -10.13 27.95
CA SER A 65 -12.62 -10.13 26.62
C SER A 65 -14.08 -9.69 26.62
N ALA A 66 -14.75 -9.68 27.78
CA ALA A 66 -16.08 -9.11 27.97
C ALA A 66 -16.09 -7.56 28.04
N GLY A 67 -15.03 -6.93 28.54
CA GLY A 67 -14.88 -5.48 28.60
C GLY A 67 -14.63 -4.85 27.23
N ASP A 68 -13.88 -5.54 26.37
CA ASP A 68 -13.60 -5.10 25.00
C ASP A 68 -14.87 -5.03 24.14
N MET A 69 -15.78 -6.00 24.29
CA MET A 69 -17.05 -6.01 23.57
C MET A 69 -18.00 -4.89 24.03
N SER A 70 -18.07 -4.63 25.35
CA SER A 70 -18.86 -3.53 25.91
C SER A 70 -18.35 -2.16 25.43
N THR A 71 -17.02 -2.04 25.33
CA THR A 71 -16.34 -0.82 24.87
C THR A 71 -16.54 -0.60 23.37
N ASP A 72 -16.49 -1.64 22.53
CA ASP A 72 -16.75 -1.50 21.09
C ASP A 72 -18.20 -1.08 20.82
N LEU A 73 -19.18 -1.57 21.59
CA LEU A 73 -20.58 -1.12 21.49
C LEU A 73 -20.75 0.35 21.90
N LEU A 74 -20.04 0.79 22.94
CA LEU A 74 -20.06 2.19 23.38
C LEU A 74 -19.45 3.11 22.31
N ASP A 75 -18.31 2.71 21.73
CA ASP A 75 -17.62 3.47 20.67
C ASP A 75 -18.46 3.53 19.38
N GLN A 76 -19.19 2.45 19.05
CA GLN A 76 -20.17 2.46 17.97
C GLN A 76 -21.28 3.48 18.21
N GLN A 77 -21.87 3.50 19.41
CA GLN A 77 -22.96 4.43 19.72
C GLN A 77 -22.50 5.90 19.74
N LEU A 78 -21.30 6.17 20.28
CA LEU A 78 -20.70 7.49 20.31
C LEU A 78 -20.33 7.99 18.91
N SER A 79 -19.80 7.11 18.06
CA SER A 79 -19.47 7.46 16.68
C SER A 79 -20.69 7.82 15.85
N VAL A 80 -21.83 7.17 16.09
CA VAL A 80 -23.10 7.44 15.39
C VAL A 80 -23.69 8.79 15.84
N THR A 81 -23.63 9.10 17.14
CA THR A 81 -24.16 10.37 17.68
C THR A 81 -23.29 11.58 17.34
N MET A 82 -21.98 11.41 17.18
CA MET A 82 -21.09 12.47 16.73
C MET A 82 -21.12 12.68 15.20
N SER A 83 -21.50 11.67 14.42
CA SER A 83 -21.67 11.81 12.97
C SER A 83 -22.89 12.66 12.62
N GLY A 84 -22.72 13.64 11.73
CA GLY A 84 -23.80 14.52 11.27
C GLY A 84 -24.09 15.73 12.16
N GLN A 85 -23.20 16.09 13.10
CA GLN A 85 -23.28 17.40 13.77
C GLN A 85 -22.98 18.55 12.78
N PRO A 86 -23.70 19.68 12.86
CA PRO A 86 -23.50 20.82 11.96
C PRO A 86 -22.10 21.42 12.16
N GLY A 87 -21.25 21.29 11.14
CA GLY A 87 -19.84 21.73 11.17
C GLY A 87 -18.80 20.60 11.11
N GLY A 88 -19.24 19.34 11.11
CA GLY A 88 -18.38 18.15 10.99
C GLY A 88 -17.79 17.91 9.60
N LEU A 89 -16.97 16.87 9.48
CA LEU A 89 -16.32 16.43 8.24
C LEU A 89 -17.36 16.02 7.18
N SER A 90 -18.51 15.48 7.60
CA SER A 90 -19.64 15.16 6.72
C SER A 90 -20.17 16.39 5.98
N ALA A 91 -20.26 17.55 6.64
CA ALA A 91 -20.70 18.79 6.01
C ALA A 91 -19.67 19.33 4.99
N ALA A 92 -18.37 19.11 5.23
CA ALA A 92 -17.32 19.47 4.28
C ALA A 92 -17.37 18.57 3.03
N ILE A 93 -17.60 17.27 3.23
CA ILE A 93 -17.78 16.28 2.16
C ILE A 93 -19.05 16.57 1.35
N GLU A 94 -20.17 16.88 2.00
CA GLU A 94 -21.44 17.28 1.37
C GLU A 94 -21.27 18.54 0.52
N ARG A 95 -20.58 19.58 1.03
CA ARG A 95 -20.27 20.80 0.26
C ARG A 95 -19.38 20.53 -0.95
N GLN A 96 -18.52 19.53 -0.90
CA GLN A 96 -17.62 19.20 -2.01
C GLN A 96 -18.32 18.37 -3.08
N LEU A 97 -19.12 17.38 -2.67
CA LEU A 97 -19.93 16.55 -3.57
C LEU A 97 -21.05 17.34 -4.25
N SER A 98 -21.76 18.20 -3.51
CA SER A 98 -22.76 19.12 -4.08
C SER A 98 -22.16 20.06 -5.13
N ARG A 99 -20.96 20.61 -4.88
CA ARG A 99 -20.22 21.44 -5.86
C ARG A 99 -19.77 20.67 -7.11
N GLN A 100 -19.60 19.35 -7.03
CA GLN A 100 -19.29 18.52 -8.20
C GLN A 100 -20.54 18.18 -9.01
N ILE A 101 -21.68 18.01 -8.36
CA ILE A 101 -22.97 17.74 -9.02
C ILE A 101 -23.50 18.99 -9.73
N THR A 102 -23.38 20.17 -9.11
CA THR A 102 -23.73 21.45 -9.79
C THR A 102 -22.83 21.74 -11.01
N ARG A 103 -21.67 21.09 -11.12
CA ARG A 103 -20.81 21.15 -12.33
C ARG A 103 -21.19 20.14 -13.42
N ALA A 104 -21.96 19.10 -13.09
CA ALA A 104 -22.38 18.06 -14.03
C ALA A 104 -23.70 18.41 -14.74
N ASP A 105 -24.60 19.14 -14.09
CA ASP A 105 -25.84 19.66 -14.70
C ASP A 105 -25.62 21.04 -15.34
N GLY A 106 -25.28 21.04 -16.63
CA GLY A 106 -25.04 22.24 -17.43
C GLY A 106 -26.27 23.12 -17.62
N THR A 107 -26.50 24.06 -16.71
CA THR A 107 -27.33 25.24 -16.99
C THR A 107 -26.55 26.52 -16.69
N THR A 108 -26.17 27.22 -17.76
CA THR A 108 -25.55 28.55 -17.73
C THR A 108 -26.60 29.66 -17.65
N VAL A 109 -26.45 30.57 -16.68
CA VAL A 109 -26.71 32.02 -16.81
C VAL A 109 -25.74 32.70 -15.82
N GLY A 110 -24.91 33.70 -16.11
CA GLY A 110 -24.55 34.47 -17.28
C GLY A 110 -23.72 35.66 -16.77
N GLY A 111 -22.54 35.91 -17.35
CA GLY A 111 -21.72 37.13 -17.18
C GLY A 111 -20.76 37.14 -15.97
N LEU A 112 -19.52 37.60 -16.03
CA LEU A 112 -18.74 38.34 -17.03
C LEU A 112 -17.24 38.14 -16.71
N GLU A 113 -16.44 38.19 -17.77
CA GLU A 113 -15.04 38.67 -17.82
C GLU A 113 -13.83 37.74 -17.54
N ALA A 114 -13.11 37.57 -18.66
CA ALA A 114 -11.68 37.79 -18.82
C ALA A 114 -10.67 36.72 -18.35
N GLY A 115 -10.32 35.85 -19.31
CA GLY A 115 -8.94 35.74 -19.76
C GLY A 115 -7.94 35.05 -18.83
N ALA A 116 -7.81 33.74 -18.96
CA ALA A 116 -6.53 33.06 -18.76
C ALA A 116 -6.49 31.76 -19.58
N LYS A 117 -5.36 31.56 -20.24
CA LYS A 117 -5.03 30.49 -21.18
C LYS A 117 -5.46 29.09 -20.72
N SER A 118 -6.03 28.35 -21.64
CA SER A 118 -6.32 26.91 -21.53
C SER A 118 -5.02 26.13 -21.30
N ALA A 119 -4.73 25.78 -20.05
CA ALA A 119 -3.85 24.65 -19.73
C ALA A 119 -4.71 23.37 -19.71
N PRO A 120 -4.20 22.21 -20.17
CA PRO A 120 -4.96 20.97 -20.13
C PRO A 120 -5.26 20.60 -18.67
N SER A 121 -6.52 20.27 -18.42
CA SER A 121 -7.05 19.84 -17.13
C SER A 121 -6.36 18.55 -16.68
N SER A 122 -5.35 18.67 -15.80
CA SER A 122 -4.90 17.55 -14.99
C SER A 122 -6.00 17.23 -13.97
N ALA A 123 -6.54 16.01 -14.01
CA ALA A 123 -7.39 15.47 -12.95
C ALA A 123 -6.79 15.82 -11.57
N PRO A 124 -7.60 16.10 -10.53
CA PRO A 124 -7.07 16.41 -9.21
C PRO A 124 -6.26 15.21 -8.72
N ALA A 125 -4.93 15.34 -8.73
CA ALA A 125 -4.04 14.36 -8.18
C ALA A 125 -4.40 14.20 -6.70
N VAL A 126 -4.88 13.01 -6.32
CA VAL A 126 -4.88 12.60 -4.92
C VAL A 126 -3.49 12.92 -4.37
N PRO A 127 -3.36 13.69 -3.27
CA PRO A 127 -2.06 14.07 -2.75
C PRO A 127 -1.31 12.80 -2.36
N VAL A 128 -0.37 12.38 -3.21
CA VAL A 128 0.52 11.27 -2.94
C VAL A 128 1.33 11.69 -1.72
N LYS A 129 1.21 10.96 -0.60
CA LYS A 129 2.07 11.22 0.56
C LYS A 129 3.53 11.25 0.07
N PRO A 130 4.32 12.31 0.31
CA PRO A 130 5.67 12.39 -0.23
C PRO A 130 6.54 11.23 0.27
N GLY A 131 7.37 10.68 -0.62
CA GLY A 131 8.37 9.64 -0.32
C GLY A 131 9.27 10.02 0.85
N THR A 132 9.76 9.06 1.63
CA THR A 132 10.95 9.36 2.43
C THR A 132 12.12 9.70 1.50
N PRO A 133 13.10 10.52 1.91
CA PRO A 133 14.25 10.81 1.06
C PRO A 133 14.97 9.53 0.59
N SER A 134 15.11 8.54 1.47
CA SER A 134 15.67 7.22 1.14
C SER A 134 14.87 6.48 0.06
N GLN A 135 13.54 6.48 0.13
CA GLN A 135 12.69 5.86 -0.91
C GLN A 135 12.91 6.53 -2.26
N THR A 136 12.84 7.85 -2.29
CA THR A 136 12.98 8.63 -3.52
C THR A 136 14.36 8.44 -4.15
N SER A 137 15.44 8.60 -3.37
CA SER A 137 16.80 8.42 -3.87
C SER A 137 17.07 7.00 -4.36
N PHE A 138 16.56 5.98 -3.65
CA PHE A 138 16.70 4.59 -4.05
C PHE A 138 16.01 4.31 -5.39
N ILE A 139 14.75 4.77 -5.53
CA ILE A 139 13.99 4.61 -6.77
C ILE A 139 14.71 5.33 -7.91
N GLN A 140 15.09 6.60 -7.74
CA GLN A 140 15.80 7.36 -8.78
C GLN A 140 17.09 6.67 -9.23
N ARG A 141 17.89 6.17 -8.29
CA ARG A 141 19.16 5.50 -8.57
C ARG A 141 18.99 4.19 -9.37
N HIS A 142 17.85 3.52 -9.24
CA HIS A 142 17.65 2.17 -9.80
C HIS A 142 16.57 2.12 -10.87
N ASN A 143 15.86 3.23 -11.13
CA ASN A 143 14.73 3.27 -12.05
C ASN A 143 15.11 2.87 -13.47
N GLU A 144 16.25 3.37 -13.98
CA GLU A 144 16.71 3.05 -15.34
C GLU A 144 16.99 1.55 -15.50
N ALA A 145 17.81 0.98 -14.62
CA ALA A 145 18.14 -0.45 -14.62
C ALA A 145 16.88 -1.33 -14.54
N ALA A 146 15.97 -1.03 -13.61
CA ALA A 146 14.72 -1.77 -13.47
C ALA A 146 13.81 -1.63 -14.71
N THR A 147 13.74 -0.43 -15.30
CA THR A 147 12.94 -0.17 -16.52
C THR A 147 13.51 -0.89 -17.74
N ASN A 148 14.83 -1.03 -17.85
CA ASN A 148 15.45 -1.80 -18.92
C ASN A 148 15.14 -3.29 -18.79
N VAL A 149 15.19 -3.84 -17.57
CA VAL A 149 14.84 -5.25 -17.32
C VAL A 149 13.34 -5.52 -17.47
N GLU A 150 12.47 -4.56 -17.15
CA GLU A 150 11.03 -4.67 -17.40
C GLU A 150 10.73 -4.94 -18.88
N LYS A 151 11.42 -4.26 -19.80
CA LYS A 151 11.22 -4.42 -21.25
C LYS A 151 11.48 -5.84 -21.74
N THR A 152 12.42 -6.56 -21.14
CA THR A 152 12.82 -7.90 -21.58
C THR A 152 12.17 -9.01 -20.76
N SER A 153 11.86 -8.76 -19.49
CA SER A 153 11.33 -9.78 -18.57
C SER A 153 9.81 -9.77 -18.43
N GLY A 154 9.15 -8.65 -18.75
CA GLY A 154 7.73 -8.44 -18.51
C GLY A 154 7.34 -8.26 -17.03
N ILE A 155 8.30 -8.30 -16.10
CA ILE A 155 8.04 -7.98 -14.69
C ILE A 155 8.05 -6.46 -14.54
N PRO A 156 6.98 -5.83 -14.01
CA PRO A 156 6.94 -4.37 -13.89
C PRO A 156 8.08 -3.85 -13.01
N ALA A 157 8.73 -2.77 -13.41
CA ALA A 157 9.86 -2.25 -12.65
C ALA A 157 9.48 -1.81 -11.23
N SER A 158 8.23 -1.40 -10.98
CA SER A 158 7.75 -1.10 -9.62
C SER A 158 7.76 -2.32 -8.71
N PHE A 159 7.57 -3.53 -9.25
CA PHE A 159 7.59 -4.77 -8.49
C PHE A 159 9.03 -5.11 -8.07
N MET A 160 9.95 -5.04 -9.04
CA MET A 160 11.37 -5.27 -8.79
C MET A 160 11.96 -4.24 -7.82
N LEU A 161 11.69 -2.94 -8.04
CA LEU A 161 12.15 -1.86 -7.17
C LEU A 161 11.51 -1.90 -5.79
N GLY A 162 10.21 -2.21 -5.70
CA GLY A 162 9.51 -2.35 -4.42
C GLY A 162 10.08 -3.50 -3.59
N GLN A 163 10.39 -4.62 -4.22
CA GLN A 163 11.04 -5.74 -3.55
C GLN A 163 12.48 -5.40 -3.16
N ALA A 164 13.31 -4.91 -4.08
CA ALA A 164 14.68 -4.49 -3.78
C ALA A 164 14.75 -3.45 -2.64
N GLY A 165 13.81 -2.49 -2.63
CA GLY A 165 13.67 -1.52 -1.55
C GLY A 165 13.23 -2.15 -0.23
N HIS A 166 12.34 -3.15 -0.27
CA HIS A 166 11.97 -3.91 0.92
C HIS A 166 13.16 -4.68 1.51
N GLU A 167 13.89 -5.41 0.66
CA GLU A 167 15.01 -6.28 1.07
C GLU A 167 16.20 -5.48 1.61
N THR A 168 16.53 -4.34 0.99
CA THR A 168 17.68 -3.51 1.38
C THR A 168 17.33 -2.43 2.41
N GLY A 169 16.05 -2.30 2.78
CA GLY A 169 15.56 -1.17 3.55
C GLY A 169 15.77 0.16 2.82
N TRP A 170 15.50 0.20 1.51
CA TRP A 170 15.69 1.33 0.61
C TRP A 170 17.16 1.77 0.51
N GLY A 171 18.06 0.80 0.32
CA GLY A 171 19.51 1.01 0.13
C GLY A 171 20.31 1.15 1.43
N ARG A 172 19.69 1.07 2.60
CA ARG A 172 20.39 1.21 3.90
C ARG A 172 21.26 0.00 4.25
N SER A 173 20.86 -1.18 3.81
CA SER A 173 21.51 -2.45 4.13
C SER A 173 21.75 -3.26 2.87
N GLU A 174 22.65 -2.79 2.01
CA GLU A 174 23.13 -3.56 0.85
C GLU A 174 24.19 -4.59 1.27
N ILE A 175 24.19 -5.75 0.60
CA ILE A 175 25.26 -6.73 0.73
C ILE A 175 26.55 -6.15 0.13
N ARG A 176 27.61 -6.10 0.93
CA ARG A 176 28.93 -5.61 0.52
C ARG A 176 29.93 -6.75 0.36
N ASN A 177 30.92 -6.51 -0.49
CA ASN A 177 32.11 -7.35 -0.60
C ASN A 177 33.01 -7.12 0.62
N LYS A 178 34.00 -8.00 0.80
CA LYS A 178 34.94 -7.95 1.93
C LYS A 178 35.76 -6.64 1.97
N ASP A 179 36.00 -6.04 0.81
CA ASP A 179 36.70 -4.75 0.66
C ASP A 179 35.78 -3.52 0.85
N GLY A 180 34.51 -3.73 1.18
CA GLY A 180 33.51 -2.68 1.38
C GLY A 180 32.81 -2.18 0.11
N SER A 181 33.25 -2.63 -1.08
CA SER A 181 32.56 -2.35 -2.34
C SER A 181 31.17 -3.02 -2.37
N THR A 182 30.26 -2.52 -3.22
CA THR A 182 28.92 -3.13 -3.33
C THR A 182 29.00 -4.45 -4.08
N SER A 183 28.24 -5.46 -3.62
CA SER A 183 28.03 -6.69 -4.39
C SER A 183 26.99 -6.51 -5.50
N PHE A 184 26.31 -5.36 -5.52
CA PHE A 184 25.13 -5.06 -6.33
C PHE A 184 23.93 -5.99 -6.08
N ASN A 185 24.00 -6.92 -5.11
CA ASN A 185 22.92 -7.86 -4.84
C ASN A 185 21.81 -7.22 -3.99
N LEU A 186 20.82 -6.64 -4.68
CA LEU A 186 19.68 -5.96 -4.08
C LEU A 186 18.62 -6.92 -3.53
N PHE A 187 18.61 -8.17 -3.97
CA PHE A 187 17.56 -9.15 -3.68
C PHE A 187 17.98 -10.23 -2.67
N GLY A 188 19.23 -10.17 -2.18
CA GLY A 188 19.76 -11.16 -1.25
C GLY A 188 19.84 -12.57 -1.83
N ILE A 189 20.01 -12.71 -3.15
CA ILE A 189 20.01 -14.03 -3.80
C ILE A 189 21.25 -14.82 -3.38
N LYS A 190 21.04 -15.99 -2.77
CA LYS A 190 22.11 -16.89 -2.33
C LYS A 190 22.79 -17.56 -3.53
N ALA A 191 24.09 -17.80 -3.41
CA ALA A 191 24.86 -18.57 -4.38
C ALA A 191 24.67 -20.06 -4.12
N GLY A 192 23.76 -20.69 -4.87
CA GLY A 192 23.54 -22.14 -4.84
C GLY A 192 24.57 -22.91 -5.68
N ALA A 193 24.48 -24.24 -5.69
CA ALA A 193 25.43 -25.11 -6.39
C ALA A 193 25.55 -24.85 -7.91
N GLY A 194 24.48 -24.39 -8.55
CA GLY A 194 24.48 -24.04 -9.98
C GLY A 194 24.99 -22.63 -10.31
N TRP A 195 25.37 -21.82 -9.32
CA TRP A 195 25.88 -20.47 -9.55
C TRP A 195 27.39 -20.49 -9.81
N THR A 196 27.80 -20.04 -10.99
CA THR A 196 29.21 -19.98 -11.42
C THR A 196 29.79 -18.57 -11.44
N GLY A 197 28.97 -17.55 -11.18
CA GLY A 197 29.39 -16.15 -11.18
C GLY A 197 30.07 -15.70 -9.89
N LYS A 198 30.30 -14.39 -9.78
CA LYS A 198 30.92 -13.77 -8.60
C LYS A 198 30.08 -14.02 -7.35
N THR A 199 30.75 -14.08 -6.20
CA THR A 199 30.09 -14.30 -4.92
C THR A 199 30.73 -13.49 -3.82
N THR A 200 29.94 -13.12 -2.84
CA THR A 200 30.41 -12.56 -1.57
C THR A 200 29.92 -13.42 -0.41
N THR A 201 30.70 -13.49 0.66
CA THR A 201 30.32 -14.21 1.87
C THR A 201 30.05 -13.20 2.97
N VAL A 202 28.83 -13.23 3.52
CA VAL A 202 28.44 -12.40 4.67
C VAL A 202 28.30 -13.29 5.88
N THR A 203 28.97 -12.92 6.96
CA THR A 203 28.81 -13.58 8.25
C THR A 203 27.75 -12.83 9.05
N THR A 204 26.63 -13.50 9.33
CA THR A 204 25.57 -13.03 10.21
C THR A 204 25.70 -13.68 11.57
N THR A 205 25.17 -13.03 12.60
CA THR A 205 24.97 -13.65 13.91
C THR A 205 23.52 -14.10 13.95
N GLU A 206 23.28 -15.41 13.88
CA GLU A 206 21.95 -16.00 14.02
C GLU A 206 21.79 -16.56 15.43
N TYR A 207 20.59 -16.45 15.99
CA TYR A 207 20.26 -17.08 17.26
C TYR A 207 19.61 -18.43 16.98
N VAL A 208 20.36 -19.51 17.22
CA VAL A 208 19.86 -20.88 17.07
C VAL A 208 19.66 -21.43 18.48
N ASN A 209 18.41 -21.74 18.85
CA ASN A 209 18.03 -22.18 20.19
C ASN A 209 18.41 -21.20 21.32
N GLY A 210 18.41 -19.90 21.03
CA GLY A 210 18.77 -18.86 22.00
C GLY A 210 20.27 -18.55 22.10
N GLU A 211 21.13 -19.31 21.41
CA GLU A 211 22.58 -19.06 21.38
C GLU A 211 23.00 -18.30 20.11
N ALA A 212 23.81 -17.26 20.28
CA ALA A 212 24.36 -16.49 19.18
C ALA A 212 25.44 -17.32 18.44
N ARG A 213 25.15 -17.72 17.21
CA ARG A 213 26.07 -18.43 16.33
C ARG A 213 26.41 -17.57 15.12
N LYS A 214 27.70 -17.45 14.81
CA LYS A 214 28.13 -16.88 13.53
C LYS A 214 27.84 -17.87 12.41
N VAL A 215 26.98 -17.48 11.49
CA VAL A 215 26.62 -18.25 10.31
C VAL A 215 27.09 -17.46 9.09
N SER A 216 27.90 -18.09 8.24
CA SER A 216 28.32 -17.49 6.98
C SER A 216 27.37 -17.94 5.87
N ALA A 217 26.81 -16.97 5.14
CA ALA A 217 26.01 -17.22 3.96
C ALA A 217 26.72 -16.69 2.71
N LYS A 218 26.71 -17.49 1.64
CA LYS A 218 27.27 -17.12 0.34
C LYS A 218 26.18 -16.53 -0.53
N PHE A 219 26.39 -15.31 -1.00
CA PHE A 219 25.48 -14.57 -1.86
C PHE A 219 26.09 -14.39 -3.24
N ARG A 220 25.24 -14.29 -4.26
CA ARG A 220 25.66 -13.85 -5.59
C ARG A 220 26.19 -12.41 -5.50
N ALA A 221 27.16 -12.08 -6.33
CA ALA A 221 27.62 -10.72 -6.55
C ALA A 221 27.61 -10.48 -8.06
N TYR A 222 27.41 -9.22 -8.44
CA TYR A 222 27.23 -8.81 -9.83
C TYR A 222 28.18 -7.66 -10.15
N ASP A 223 28.25 -7.29 -11.42
CA ASP A 223 29.02 -6.12 -11.88
C ASP A 223 28.19 -4.84 -11.96
N SER A 224 26.86 -4.97 -11.89
CA SER A 224 25.94 -3.83 -11.92
C SER A 224 24.61 -4.14 -11.23
N TYR A 225 23.85 -3.09 -10.92
CA TYR A 225 22.47 -3.24 -10.46
C TYR A 225 21.56 -3.82 -11.55
N GLU A 226 21.82 -3.52 -12.83
CA GLU A 226 21.03 -4.10 -13.93
C GLU A 226 21.18 -5.62 -14.00
N GLU A 227 22.39 -6.15 -13.85
CA GLU A 227 22.62 -7.61 -13.78
C GLU A 227 21.89 -8.25 -12.58
N SER A 228 21.86 -7.56 -11.44
CA SER A 228 21.09 -7.98 -10.25
C SER A 228 19.58 -8.06 -10.53
N PHE A 229 19.03 -7.07 -11.25
CA PHE A 229 17.63 -7.09 -11.70
C PHE A 229 17.36 -8.19 -12.72
N GLN A 230 18.27 -8.40 -13.68
CA GLN A 230 18.15 -9.46 -14.69
C GLN A 230 18.14 -10.85 -14.06
N ASP A 231 19.06 -11.12 -13.13
CA ASP A 231 19.13 -12.42 -12.44
C ASP A 231 17.92 -12.65 -11.53
N TYR A 232 17.41 -11.60 -10.88
CA TYR A 232 16.13 -11.67 -10.17
C TYR A 232 14.96 -11.99 -11.12
N ALA A 233 14.85 -11.28 -12.23
CA ALA A 233 13.77 -11.51 -13.18
C ALA A 233 13.83 -12.93 -13.76
N LYS A 234 15.03 -13.42 -14.06
CA LYS A 234 15.29 -14.80 -14.45
C LYS A 234 14.81 -15.78 -13.37
N LEU A 235 15.17 -15.55 -12.11
CA LEU A 235 14.74 -16.38 -10.99
C LEU A 235 13.20 -16.47 -10.91
N ILE A 236 12.50 -15.35 -11.04
CA ILE A 236 11.03 -15.32 -10.95
C ILE A 236 10.36 -15.98 -12.17
N ASN A 237 10.88 -15.78 -13.37
CA ASN A 237 10.26 -16.28 -14.60
C ASN A 237 10.62 -17.74 -14.92
N GLU A 238 11.84 -18.19 -14.62
CA GLU A 238 12.34 -19.50 -15.05
C GLU A 238 12.26 -20.58 -13.96
N ASN A 239 12.23 -20.21 -12.69
CA ASN A 239 12.16 -21.20 -11.62
C ASN A 239 10.71 -21.68 -11.44
N PRO A 240 10.40 -22.97 -11.63
CA PRO A 240 9.04 -23.50 -11.49
C PRO A 240 8.40 -23.20 -10.13
N ARG A 241 9.22 -23.02 -9.08
CA ARG A 241 8.78 -22.60 -7.75
C ARG A 241 7.98 -21.29 -7.78
N TYR A 242 8.34 -20.34 -8.64
CA TYR A 242 7.74 -19.01 -8.72
C TYR A 242 6.80 -18.82 -9.92
N ALA A 243 6.47 -19.90 -10.64
CA ALA A 243 5.64 -19.84 -11.85
C ALA A 243 4.29 -19.17 -11.61
N GLU A 244 3.63 -19.41 -10.47
CA GLU A 244 2.36 -18.76 -10.14
C GLU A 244 2.54 -17.28 -9.82
N ALA A 245 3.64 -16.88 -9.18
CA ALA A 245 3.92 -15.47 -8.90
C ALA A 245 4.12 -14.66 -10.19
N SER A 246 4.88 -15.21 -11.15
CA SER A 246 5.14 -14.55 -12.46
C SER A 246 3.86 -14.17 -13.23
N LYS A 247 2.76 -14.92 -13.01
CA LYS A 247 1.45 -14.68 -13.64
C LYS A 247 0.61 -13.61 -12.94
N LYS A 248 1.03 -13.13 -11.77
CA LYS A 248 0.25 -12.21 -10.91
C LYS A 248 0.81 -10.78 -10.88
N THR A 249 1.61 -10.39 -11.88
CA THR A 249 2.20 -9.05 -12.00
C THR A 249 1.19 -7.92 -12.21
N GLY A 250 -0.10 -8.22 -12.42
CA GLY A 250 -1.18 -7.22 -12.43
C GLY A 250 -1.70 -6.82 -11.04
N SER A 251 -1.23 -7.46 -9.96
CA SER A 251 -1.64 -7.15 -8.59
C SER A 251 -0.49 -7.36 -7.62
N SER A 252 -0.06 -6.28 -6.95
CA SER A 252 1.03 -6.29 -5.96
C SER A 252 0.78 -7.31 -4.84
N LEU A 253 -0.44 -7.37 -4.33
CA LEU A 253 -0.83 -8.32 -3.28
C LEU A 253 -0.86 -9.77 -3.77
N ALA A 254 -1.40 -10.04 -4.96
CA ALA A 254 -1.44 -11.40 -5.49
C ALA A 254 -0.02 -11.92 -5.78
N PHE A 255 0.83 -11.11 -6.40
CA PHE A 255 2.24 -11.42 -6.63
C PHE A 255 2.96 -11.75 -5.32
N ALA A 256 2.87 -10.86 -4.33
CA ALA A 256 3.54 -11.04 -3.05
C ALA A 256 3.02 -12.25 -2.26
N SER A 257 1.72 -12.56 -2.39
CA SER A 257 1.10 -13.75 -1.78
C SER A 257 1.64 -15.04 -2.40
N GLU A 258 1.78 -15.09 -3.72
CA GLU A 258 2.33 -16.25 -4.42
C GLU A 258 3.83 -16.44 -4.12
N LEU A 259 4.62 -15.36 -4.03
CA LEU A 259 6.01 -15.45 -3.58
C LEU A 259 6.13 -16.04 -2.17
N LYS A 260 5.29 -15.58 -1.23
CA LYS A 260 5.25 -16.14 0.12
C LYS A 260 4.88 -17.62 0.09
N ARG A 261 3.82 -17.99 -0.64
CA ARG A 261 3.35 -19.37 -0.77
C ARG A 261 4.42 -20.29 -1.36
N ALA A 262 5.21 -19.78 -2.30
CA ALA A 262 6.35 -20.46 -2.91
C ALA A 262 7.58 -20.59 -1.97
N GLY A 263 7.50 -20.06 -0.76
CA GLY A 263 8.57 -20.13 0.25
C GLY A 263 9.70 -19.13 0.02
N TYR A 264 9.43 -17.99 -0.62
CA TYR A 264 10.42 -16.91 -0.73
C TYR A 264 10.78 -16.33 0.65
N ALA A 265 9.79 -16.18 1.53
CA ALA A 265 9.96 -15.67 2.88
C ALA A 265 9.05 -16.41 3.87
N THR A 266 9.51 -16.54 5.11
CA THR A 266 8.77 -17.19 6.21
C THR A 266 7.93 -16.20 7.03
N ASP A 267 8.15 -14.89 6.89
CA ASP A 267 7.39 -13.86 7.62
C ASP A 267 5.89 -13.97 7.29
N PRO A 268 4.99 -14.12 8.29
CA PRO A 268 3.55 -14.19 8.06
C PRO A 268 3.00 -12.95 7.34
N ASN A 269 3.62 -11.79 7.56
CA ASN A 269 3.23 -10.49 7.00
C ASN A 269 3.98 -10.11 5.72
N TYR A 270 4.79 -11.01 5.16
CA TYR A 270 5.60 -10.71 3.97
C TYR A 270 4.76 -10.13 2.83
N ALA A 271 3.65 -10.78 2.49
CA ALA A 271 2.81 -10.39 1.36
C ALA A 271 2.29 -8.95 1.50
N SER A 272 1.81 -8.57 2.68
CA SER A 272 1.28 -7.23 2.94
C SER A 272 2.36 -6.15 3.03
N LYS A 273 3.56 -6.50 3.54
CA LYS A 273 4.72 -5.59 3.55
C LYS A 273 5.23 -5.33 2.14
N LEU A 274 5.41 -6.38 1.35
CA LEU A 274 5.88 -6.29 -0.02
C LEU A 274 4.86 -5.56 -0.90
N SER A 275 3.56 -5.89 -0.83
CA SER A 275 2.55 -5.21 -1.65
C SER A 275 2.55 -3.69 -1.41
N ARG A 276 2.63 -3.25 -0.14
CA ARG A 276 2.76 -1.83 0.20
C ARG A 276 4.03 -1.20 -0.36
N ALA A 277 5.15 -1.92 -0.37
CA ALA A 277 6.41 -1.41 -0.95
C ALA A 277 6.31 -1.25 -2.47
N ILE A 278 5.62 -2.16 -3.15
CA ILE A 278 5.35 -2.10 -4.60
C ILE A 278 4.42 -0.93 -4.92
N ASP A 279 3.27 -0.82 -4.24
CA ASP A 279 2.31 0.26 -4.46
C ASP A 279 2.96 1.63 -4.20
N ARG A 280 3.80 1.70 -3.15
CA ARG A 280 4.57 2.90 -2.83
C ARG A 280 5.52 3.28 -3.95
N THR A 281 6.25 2.31 -4.48
CA THR A 281 7.16 2.51 -5.60
C THR A 281 6.43 2.98 -6.85
N GLU A 282 5.28 2.38 -7.16
CA GLU A 282 4.45 2.76 -8.31
C GLU A 282 3.97 4.22 -8.20
N GLN A 283 3.48 4.62 -7.02
CA GLN A 283 3.08 6.01 -6.76
C GLN A 283 4.24 6.99 -6.94
N LEU A 284 5.42 6.66 -6.39
CA LEU A 284 6.58 7.54 -6.48
C LEU A 284 7.12 7.62 -7.90
N ARG A 285 7.20 6.50 -8.64
CA ARG A 285 7.61 6.51 -10.05
C ARG A 285 6.67 7.38 -10.90
N ARG A 286 5.36 7.33 -10.67
CA ARG A 286 4.39 8.20 -11.35
C ARG A 286 4.55 9.68 -11.01
N ALA A 287 5.00 10.00 -9.79
CA ALA A 287 5.19 11.38 -9.35
C ALA A 287 6.47 12.02 -9.89
N TYR A 288 7.45 11.22 -10.34
CA TYR A 288 8.75 11.67 -10.83
C TYR A 288 9.04 11.29 -12.30
N ALA A 289 8.05 10.75 -13.01
CA ALA A 289 8.10 10.49 -14.46
C ALA A 289 7.63 11.73 -15.22
#